data_AF-V7PP37-F1
#
_entry.id   AF-V7PP37-F1
#
_cell.length_a   1.000
_cell.length_b   1.000
_cell.length_c   1.000
_cell.angle_alpha   90.00
_cell.angle_beta   90.00
_cell.angle_gamma   90.00
#
_symmetry.space_group_name_H-M   'P 1'
#
loop_
_entity.id
_entity.type
_entity.pdbx_description
1 polymer ?
#
loop_
_entity_poly.entity_id
_entity_poly.type
_entity_poly.pdbx_seq_one_letter_code
_entity_poly.pdbx_strand_id
1 'polypeptide(L)'
;MSKGLCELINAADNYVVGDPNNARENYYGSFFDSYCPDKNCDTDDKKVISTFITLLKYFEDDENDLESDKIVEYAILWLINKLHQKIENETIMFDYFYNDYIESNSQYKNNISTDSKINKDIIEKQIRSMNIDIKDISNFYDAFKSLCNMYSEFDPDKKQCKTCLENAGDLFEKYEKLKNALDINKGSSYYKLLSIKLIISHYYFDLNYITPIEL
;
A
#
# COMPACT_ATOMS: atom_id res chain seq x y z
N MET A 1 8.36 -3.82 -8.37
CA MET A 1 7.07 -3.10 -8.30
C MET A 1 6.39 -3.30 -9.63
N SER A 2 5.16 -3.80 -9.67
CA SER A 2 4.44 -4.07 -10.91
C SER A 2 3.34 -3.02 -11.15
N LYS A 3 2.99 -2.80 -12.42
CA LYS A 3 1.87 -1.93 -12.81
C LYS A 3 0.56 -2.40 -12.17
N GLY A 4 0.29 -3.71 -12.20
CA GLY A 4 -0.92 -4.29 -11.62
C GLY A 4 -1.05 -4.07 -10.11
N LEU A 5 0.04 -4.19 -9.35
CA LEU A 5 0.03 -3.87 -7.91
C LEU A 5 -0.33 -2.40 -7.67
N CYS A 6 0.23 -1.48 -8.45
CA CYS A 6 -0.04 -0.06 -8.31
C CYS A 6 -1.46 0.33 -8.73
N GLU A 7 -1.98 -0.27 -9.80
CA GLU A 7 -3.39 -0.11 -10.21
C GLU A 7 -4.34 -0.61 -9.11
N LEU A 8 -4.02 -1.74 -8.48
CA LEU A 8 -4.82 -2.31 -7.40
C LEU A 8 -4.83 -1.41 -6.15
N ILE A 9 -3.67 -0.89 -5.73
CA ILE A 9 -3.57 0.05 -4.61
C ILE A 9 -4.32 1.36 -4.92
N ASN A 10 -4.22 1.85 -6.16
CA ASN A 10 -4.98 3.02 -6.60
C ASN A 10 -6.49 2.79 -6.54
N ALA A 11 -6.95 1.62 -6.97
CA ALA A 11 -8.34 1.23 -6.87
C ALA A 11 -8.81 1.11 -5.41
N ALA A 12 -8.00 0.53 -4.53
CA ALA A 12 -8.28 0.41 -3.10
C ALA A 12 -8.46 1.79 -2.42
N ASP A 13 -7.59 2.76 -2.76
CA ASP A 13 -7.70 4.13 -2.27
C ASP A 13 -9.02 4.80 -2.69
N ASN A 14 -9.36 4.69 -3.97
CA ASN A 14 -10.57 5.28 -4.53
C ASN A 14 -11.83 4.63 -3.96
N TYR A 15 -11.82 3.32 -3.70
CA TYR A 15 -12.97 2.64 -3.11
C TYR A 15 -13.24 3.05 -1.65
N VAL A 16 -12.18 3.23 -0.86
CA VAL A 16 -12.32 3.60 0.56
C VAL A 16 -12.59 5.09 0.76
N VAL A 17 -11.95 5.97 -0.03
CA VAL A 17 -11.95 7.43 0.20
C VAL A 17 -12.62 8.22 -0.93
N GLY A 18 -12.82 7.62 -2.10
CA GLY A 18 -13.38 8.28 -3.28
C GLY A 18 -14.83 8.70 -3.11
N ASP A 19 -15.27 9.60 -4.00
CA ASP A 19 -16.64 10.10 -3.98
C ASP A 19 -17.58 8.95 -4.42
N PRO A 20 -18.52 8.49 -3.58
CA PRO A 20 -19.44 7.43 -3.95
C PRO A 20 -20.30 7.77 -5.18
N ASN A 21 -20.42 9.06 -5.53
CA ASN A 21 -21.15 9.54 -6.70
C ASN A 21 -20.30 9.50 -7.99
N ASN A 22 -18.99 9.29 -7.91
CA ASN A 22 -18.14 9.15 -9.08
C ASN A 22 -18.11 7.68 -9.54
N ALA A 23 -19.00 7.33 -10.48
CA ALA A 23 -19.11 5.99 -11.03
C ALA A 23 -17.79 5.43 -11.64
N ARG A 24 -16.85 6.30 -12.04
CA ARG A 24 -15.52 5.90 -12.51
C ARG A 24 -14.59 5.45 -11.38
N GLU A 25 -14.76 5.97 -10.16
CA GLU A 25 -14.00 5.58 -8.97
C GLU A 25 -14.54 4.28 -8.35
N ASN A 26 -15.79 3.91 -8.64
CA ASN A 26 -16.49 2.78 -8.01
C ASN A 26 -16.51 1.48 -8.85
N TYR A 27 -15.76 1.41 -9.95
CA TYR A 27 -15.74 0.24 -10.84
C TYR A 27 -15.27 -1.05 -10.15
N TYR A 28 -14.43 -0.92 -9.11
CA TYR A 28 -13.91 -2.03 -8.31
C TYR A 28 -14.73 -2.31 -7.04
N GLY A 29 -15.89 -1.67 -6.85
CA GLY A 29 -16.68 -1.81 -5.63
C GLY A 29 -17.00 -3.27 -5.32
N SER A 30 -17.58 -3.99 -6.29
CA SER A 30 -17.89 -5.42 -6.14
C SER A 30 -16.68 -6.31 -5.86
N PHE A 31 -15.48 -5.93 -6.35
CA PHE A 31 -14.25 -6.67 -6.10
C PHE A 31 -13.79 -6.49 -4.65
N PHE A 32 -13.74 -5.25 -4.16
CA PHE A 32 -13.38 -4.96 -2.77
C PHE A 32 -14.49 -5.29 -1.77
N ASP A 33 -15.73 -5.50 -2.23
CA ASP A 33 -16.85 -5.93 -1.41
C ASP A 33 -16.82 -7.44 -1.07
N SER A 34 -15.89 -8.21 -1.67
CA SER A 34 -15.86 -9.67 -1.61
C SER A 34 -15.84 -10.24 -0.18
N TYR A 35 -15.29 -9.48 0.78
CA TYR A 35 -15.13 -9.88 2.17
C TYR A 35 -15.91 -8.97 3.14
N CYS A 36 -16.93 -8.26 2.64
CA CYS A 36 -17.79 -7.46 3.50
C CYS A 36 -18.58 -8.34 4.48
N PRO A 37 -18.73 -7.92 5.74
CA PRO A 37 -19.72 -8.49 6.64
C PRO A 37 -21.12 -8.42 6.01
N ASP A 38 -21.82 -9.56 5.98
CA ASP A 38 -23.17 -9.69 5.40
C ASP A 38 -23.29 -9.18 3.95
N LYS A 39 -22.18 -9.20 3.20
CA LYS A 39 -22.07 -8.65 1.84
C LYS A 39 -22.41 -7.16 1.75
N ASN A 40 -22.20 -6.42 2.83
CA ASN A 40 -22.50 -5.00 2.92
C ASN A 40 -21.36 -4.23 3.61
N CYS A 41 -20.68 -3.37 2.86
CA CYS A 41 -19.67 -2.44 3.36
C CYS A 41 -20.24 -1.01 3.50
N ASP A 42 -21.29 -0.88 4.29
CA ASP A 42 -21.98 0.38 4.58
C ASP A 42 -21.20 1.35 5.49
N THR A 43 -20.12 0.90 6.12
CA THR A 43 -19.23 1.74 6.92
C THR A 43 -17.79 1.68 6.41
N ASP A 44 -17.04 2.75 6.65
CA ASP A 44 -15.63 2.84 6.24
C ASP A 44 -14.78 1.73 6.88
N ASP A 45 -15.08 1.32 8.11
CA ASP A 45 -14.36 0.23 8.76
C ASP A 45 -14.58 -1.11 8.05
N LYS A 46 -15.80 -1.37 7.59
CA LYS A 46 -16.11 -2.57 6.79
C LYS A 46 -15.43 -2.53 5.44
N LYS A 47 -15.42 -1.37 4.77
CA LYS A 47 -14.71 -1.17 3.50
C LYS A 47 -13.22 -1.42 3.67
N VAL A 48 -12.59 -0.85 4.70
CA VAL A 48 -11.15 -0.99 4.95
C VAL A 48 -10.77 -2.44 5.18
N ILE A 49 -11.48 -3.17 6.06
CA ILE A 49 -11.13 -4.57 6.32
C ILE A 49 -11.37 -5.46 5.10
N SER A 50 -12.49 -5.26 4.39
CA SER A 50 -12.80 -6.05 3.20
C SER A 50 -11.77 -5.82 2.10
N THR A 51 -11.37 -4.56 1.88
CA THR A 51 -10.32 -4.19 0.95
C THR A 51 -8.98 -4.81 1.34
N PHE A 52 -8.60 -4.75 2.62
CA PHE A 52 -7.36 -5.36 3.11
C PHE A 52 -7.31 -6.87 2.85
N ILE A 53 -8.39 -7.60 3.16
CA ILE A 53 -8.49 -9.04 2.89
C ILE A 53 -8.41 -9.32 1.39
N THR A 54 -9.09 -8.49 0.58
CA THR A 54 -9.06 -8.59 -0.88
C THR A 54 -7.65 -8.43 -1.43
N LEU A 55 -6.90 -7.42 -0.95
CA LEU A 55 -5.50 -7.23 -1.33
C LEU A 55 -4.70 -8.48 -0.98
N LEU A 56 -4.76 -8.98 0.25
CA LEU A 56 -4.02 -10.19 0.66
C LEU A 56 -4.37 -11.41 -0.21
N LYS A 57 -5.64 -11.60 -0.53
CA LYS A 57 -6.14 -12.77 -1.28
C LYS A 57 -5.81 -12.73 -2.76
N TYR A 58 -5.92 -11.55 -3.38
CA TYR A 58 -5.59 -11.36 -4.79
C TYR A 58 -4.16 -11.83 -5.11
N PHE A 59 -3.24 -11.69 -4.16
CA PHE A 59 -1.84 -12.05 -4.35
C PHE A 59 -1.44 -13.41 -3.75
N GLU A 60 -2.34 -14.06 -3.01
CA GLU A 60 -2.17 -15.46 -2.65
C GLU A 60 -2.30 -16.34 -3.91
N ASP A 61 -3.15 -15.93 -4.86
CA ASP A 61 -3.43 -16.62 -6.12
C ASP A 61 -2.42 -16.30 -7.24
N ASP A 62 -1.46 -15.39 -7.04
CA ASP A 62 -0.39 -15.09 -8.02
C ASP A 62 0.75 -16.11 -7.86
N GLU A 63 0.83 -17.07 -8.80
CA GLU A 63 1.77 -18.20 -8.80
C GLU A 63 3.25 -17.79 -8.86
N ASN A 64 3.57 -16.51 -9.10
CA ASN A 64 4.95 -16.01 -9.12
C ASN A 64 5.46 -15.73 -7.70
N ASP A 65 5.79 -16.82 -7.01
CA ASP A 65 6.21 -16.99 -5.61
C ASP A 65 7.20 -15.96 -4.98
N LEU A 66 7.85 -15.11 -5.79
CA LEU A 66 8.94 -14.23 -5.36
C LEU A 66 8.51 -12.88 -4.77
N GLU A 67 7.24 -12.48 -4.89
CA GLU A 67 6.77 -11.16 -4.41
C GLU A 67 5.78 -11.19 -3.24
N SER A 68 5.33 -12.36 -2.76
CA SER A 68 4.28 -12.45 -1.72
C SER A 68 4.62 -11.70 -0.44
N ASP A 69 5.87 -11.78 0.03
CA ASP A 69 6.29 -11.07 1.25
C ASP A 69 6.26 -9.54 1.07
N LYS A 70 6.71 -9.03 -0.08
CA LYS A 70 6.69 -7.59 -0.39
C LYS A 70 5.28 -7.07 -0.55
N ILE A 71 4.42 -7.89 -1.12
CA ILE A 71 3.02 -7.57 -1.32
C ILE A 71 2.28 -7.48 0.02
N VAL A 72 2.49 -8.44 0.92
CA VAL A 72 1.93 -8.39 2.28
C VAL A 72 2.40 -7.11 2.97
N GLU A 73 3.67 -6.72 2.78
CA GLU A 73 4.19 -5.45 3.27
C GLU A 73 3.43 -4.24 2.68
N TYR A 74 3.15 -4.21 1.37
CA TYR A 74 2.37 -3.12 0.76
C TYR A 74 0.91 -3.07 1.24
N ALA A 75 0.26 -4.22 1.41
CA ALA A 75 -1.11 -4.29 1.93
C ALA A 75 -1.19 -3.80 3.38
N ILE A 76 -0.20 -4.16 4.21
CA ILE A 76 -0.09 -3.69 5.60
C ILE A 76 0.19 -2.18 5.63
N LEU A 77 1.10 -1.70 4.79
CA LEU A 77 1.40 -0.27 4.69
C LEU A 77 0.14 0.52 4.33
N TRP A 78 -0.64 0.03 3.35
CA TRP A 78 -1.91 0.63 2.96
C TRP A 78 -2.89 0.66 4.14
N LEU A 79 -3.06 -0.46 4.85
CA LEU A 79 -3.96 -0.57 5.99
C LEU A 79 -3.60 0.42 7.10
N ILE A 80 -2.33 0.46 7.51
CA ILE A 80 -1.85 1.35 8.55
C ILE A 80 -2.12 2.81 8.15
N ASN A 81 -1.84 3.18 6.89
CA ASN A 81 -2.10 4.53 6.40
C ASN A 81 -3.60 4.90 6.41
N LYS A 82 -4.51 3.95 6.16
CA LYS A 82 -5.96 4.20 6.23
C LYS A 82 -6.46 4.34 7.66
N LEU A 83 -5.96 3.52 8.56
CA LEU A 83 -6.37 3.57 9.96
C LEU A 83 -5.74 4.77 10.69
N HIS A 84 -4.54 5.21 10.28
CA HIS A 84 -3.91 6.44 10.76
C HIS A 84 -4.85 7.65 10.70
N GLN A 85 -5.56 7.82 9.57
CA GLN A 85 -6.44 8.97 9.34
C GLN A 85 -7.59 9.06 10.38
N LYS A 86 -7.77 8.02 11.21
CA LYS A 86 -8.79 7.91 12.25
C LYS A 86 -8.26 8.03 13.68
N ILE A 87 -6.95 8.17 13.89
CA ILE A 87 -6.31 8.15 15.23
C ILE A 87 -5.63 9.49 15.52
N GLU A 88 -5.83 10.02 16.74
CA GLU A 88 -5.17 11.26 17.22
C GLU A 88 -3.85 11.01 17.98
N ASN A 89 -3.57 9.77 18.42
CA ASN A 89 -2.40 9.43 19.26
C ASN A 89 -1.32 8.62 18.51
N GLU A 90 -0.07 9.09 18.58
CA GLU A 90 1.07 8.65 17.76
C GLU A 90 1.73 7.32 18.22
N THR A 91 1.45 6.81 19.42
CA THR A 91 2.32 5.83 20.09
C THR A 91 1.84 4.37 20.06
N ILE A 92 0.55 4.10 19.77
CA ILE A 92 -0.03 2.74 19.92
C ILE A 92 -0.24 2.10 18.54
N MET A 93 0.85 1.92 17.80
CA MET A 93 0.82 1.36 16.45
C MET A 93 0.39 -0.11 16.42
N PHE A 94 1.19 -0.99 17.03
CA PHE A 94 0.95 -2.43 16.95
C PHE A 94 -0.34 -2.86 17.65
N ASP A 95 -0.54 -2.45 18.92
CA ASP A 95 -1.66 -2.94 19.71
C ASP A 95 -3.01 -2.52 19.12
N TYR A 96 -3.10 -1.29 18.59
CA TYR A 96 -4.31 -0.83 17.95
C TYR A 96 -4.54 -1.51 16.59
N PHE A 97 -3.55 -1.49 15.69
CA PHE A 97 -3.77 -2.03 14.34
C PHE A 97 -3.92 -3.54 14.33
N TYR A 98 -3.11 -4.26 15.09
CA TYR A 98 -3.19 -5.71 15.12
C TYR A 98 -4.26 -6.19 16.09
N ASN A 99 -4.10 -5.97 17.39
CA ASN A 99 -4.99 -6.61 18.37
C ASN A 99 -6.43 -6.05 18.26
N ASP A 100 -6.57 -4.72 18.23
CA ASP A 100 -7.89 -4.09 18.28
C ASP A 100 -8.62 -4.11 16.93
N TYR A 101 -7.91 -3.99 15.80
CA TYR A 101 -8.54 -3.92 14.47
C TYR A 101 -8.48 -5.22 13.67
N ILE A 102 -7.34 -5.93 13.64
CA ILE A 102 -7.18 -7.15 12.81
C ILE A 102 -7.60 -8.41 13.57
N GLU A 103 -6.98 -8.66 14.72
CA GLU A 103 -7.21 -9.85 15.54
C GLU A 103 -8.59 -9.85 16.17
N SER A 104 -9.24 -8.71 16.38
CA SER A 104 -10.63 -8.69 16.87
C SER A 104 -11.66 -8.99 15.76
N ASN A 105 -11.31 -8.76 14.49
CA ASN A 105 -12.26 -8.73 13.38
C ASN A 105 -12.66 -10.11 12.88
N SER A 106 -13.96 -10.37 12.81
CA SER A 106 -14.51 -11.66 12.39
C SER A 106 -14.24 -11.99 10.92
N GLN A 107 -14.26 -11.01 10.02
CA GLN A 107 -13.98 -11.23 8.60
C GLN A 107 -12.52 -11.65 8.41
N TYR A 108 -11.58 -10.99 9.09
CA TYR A 108 -10.18 -11.40 9.05
C TYR A 108 -10.00 -12.84 9.56
N LYS A 109 -10.58 -13.16 10.73
CA LYS A 109 -10.48 -14.50 11.33
C LYS A 109 -10.98 -15.61 10.41
N ASN A 110 -12.07 -15.36 9.69
CA ASN A 110 -12.75 -16.34 8.87
C ASN A 110 -12.09 -16.54 7.50
N ASN A 111 -11.43 -15.51 6.96
CA ASN A 111 -10.90 -15.53 5.59
C ASN A 111 -9.38 -15.69 5.52
N ILE A 112 -8.64 -15.35 6.58
CA ILE A 112 -7.20 -15.58 6.67
C ILE A 112 -6.95 -16.79 7.57
N SER A 113 -6.37 -17.85 7.00
CA SER A 113 -6.08 -19.11 7.69
C SER A 113 -4.67 -19.11 8.29
N THR A 114 -4.35 -20.10 9.12
CA THR A 114 -2.97 -20.45 9.49
C THR A 114 -2.28 -21.28 8.42
N ASP A 115 -3.06 -21.98 7.58
CA ASP A 115 -2.57 -22.96 6.61
C ASP A 115 -2.38 -22.38 5.21
N SER A 116 -2.65 -21.09 5.03
CA SER A 116 -2.44 -20.33 3.80
C SER A 116 -0.98 -19.92 3.62
N LYS A 117 -0.59 -19.64 2.38
CA LYS A 117 0.73 -19.06 2.06
C LYS A 117 0.87 -17.68 2.71
N ILE A 118 -0.20 -16.89 2.68
CA ILE A 118 -0.33 -15.64 3.44
C ILE A 118 -1.19 -15.95 4.66
N ASN A 119 -0.56 -16.13 5.81
CA ASN A 119 -1.22 -16.52 7.05
C ASN A 119 -1.09 -15.45 8.15
N LYS A 120 -1.82 -15.68 9.26
CA LYS A 120 -1.87 -14.75 10.39
C LYS A 120 -0.49 -14.45 10.98
N ASP A 121 0.36 -15.46 11.12
CA ASP A 121 1.69 -15.31 11.73
C ASP A 121 2.60 -14.43 10.87
N ILE A 122 2.54 -14.56 9.54
CA ILE A 122 3.28 -13.71 8.60
C ILE A 122 2.79 -12.27 8.71
N ILE A 123 1.47 -12.06 8.70
CA ILE A 123 0.87 -10.72 8.78
C ILE A 123 1.22 -10.05 10.11
N GLU A 124 1.07 -10.77 11.23
CA GLU A 124 1.43 -10.26 12.56
C GLU A 124 2.89 -9.85 12.62
N LYS A 125 3.79 -10.74 12.19
CA LYS A 125 5.23 -10.48 12.18
C LYS A 125 5.57 -9.26 11.33
N GLN A 126 4.90 -9.10 10.19
CA GLN A 126 5.10 -7.95 9.32
C GLN A 126 4.62 -6.65 9.97
N ILE A 127 3.43 -6.63 10.59
CA ILE A 127 2.92 -5.45 11.33
C ILE A 127 3.86 -5.11 12.50
N ARG A 128 4.32 -6.10 13.27
CA ARG A 128 5.32 -5.89 14.35
C ARG A 128 6.62 -5.29 13.81
N SER A 129 7.02 -5.69 12.60
CA SER A 129 8.24 -5.15 11.96
C SER A 129 8.08 -3.72 11.45
N MET A 130 6.85 -3.26 11.25
CA MET A 130 6.51 -1.87 10.88
C MET A 130 6.20 -1.01 12.12
N ASN A 131 6.80 -1.35 13.27
CA ASN A 131 6.71 -0.54 14.47
C ASN A 131 7.64 0.68 14.38
N ILE A 132 7.19 1.70 13.65
CA ILE A 132 7.84 2.99 13.48
C ILE A 132 6.83 4.11 13.72
N ASP A 133 7.31 5.37 13.70
CA ASP A 133 6.45 6.53 13.92
C ASP A 133 5.38 6.64 12.83
N ILE A 134 4.15 6.95 13.23
CA ILE A 134 3.01 7.01 12.32
C ILE A 134 3.17 8.08 11.23
N LYS A 135 3.79 9.21 11.56
CA LYS A 135 4.09 10.28 10.60
C LYS A 135 5.10 9.80 9.57
N ASP A 136 6.05 8.98 9.99
CA ASP A 136 7.04 8.39 9.10
C ASP A 136 6.40 7.35 8.16
N ILE A 137 5.40 6.59 8.63
CA ILE A 137 4.59 5.70 7.77
C ILE A 137 3.77 6.48 6.77
N SER A 138 3.13 7.56 7.20
CA SER A 138 2.36 8.43 6.31
C SER A 138 3.26 9.00 5.20
N ASN A 139 4.44 9.52 5.55
CA ASN A 139 5.42 10.02 4.56
C ASN A 139 5.89 8.91 3.61
N PHE A 140 6.03 7.70 4.14
CA PHE A 140 6.43 6.55 3.34
C PHE A 140 5.35 6.13 2.35
N TYR A 141 4.10 6.08 2.80
CA TYR A 141 2.95 5.77 1.94
C TYR A 141 2.80 6.82 0.84
N ASP A 142 2.98 8.10 1.15
CA ASP A 142 2.99 9.17 0.16
C ASP A 142 4.04 8.93 -0.94
N ALA A 143 5.28 8.63 -0.56
CA ALA A 143 6.34 8.34 -1.53
C ALA A 143 6.06 7.07 -2.35
N PHE A 144 5.53 6.03 -1.71
CA PHE A 144 5.06 4.82 -2.38
C PHE A 144 3.93 5.11 -3.39
N LYS A 145 3.00 6.01 -3.03
CA LYS A 145 1.90 6.40 -3.90
C LYS A 145 2.39 7.17 -5.12
N SER A 146 3.32 8.11 -4.95
CA SER A 146 3.94 8.83 -6.07
C SER A 146 4.65 7.86 -7.03
N LEU A 147 5.33 6.84 -6.49
CA LEU A 147 5.91 5.77 -7.30
C LEU A 147 4.82 5.02 -8.08
N CYS A 148 3.70 4.67 -7.45
CA CYS A 148 2.62 3.96 -8.13
C CYS A 148 1.90 4.78 -9.20
N ASN A 149 1.74 6.08 -9.01
CA ASN A 149 1.21 6.98 -10.05
C ASN A 149 2.11 6.97 -11.29
N MET A 150 3.44 7.02 -11.08
CA MET A 150 4.40 6.93 -12.17
C MET A 150 4.30 5.61 -12.96
N TYR A 151 4.13 4.48 -12.26
CA TYR A 151 3.95 3.17 -12.90
C TYR A 151 2.64 3.02 -13.67
N SER A 152 1.57 3.64 -13.17
CA SER A 152 0.26 3.58 -13.81
C SER A 152 0.26 4.35 -15.14
N GLU A 153 1.00 5.46 -15.19
CA GLU A 153 1.17 6.32 -16.38
C GLU A 153 2.20 5.79 -17.38
N PHE A 154 3.05 4.84 -16.97
CA PHE A 154 4.02 4.21 -17.85
C PHE A 154 3.34 3.18 -18.77
N ASP A 155 3.47 3.42 -20.08
CA ASP A 155 3.08 2.47 -21.12
C ASP A 155 4.35 1.79 -21.68
N PRO A 156 4.63 0.52 -21.30
CA PRO A 156 5.83 -0.18 -21.73
C PRO A 156 5.87 -0.41 -23.25
N ASP A 157 4.72 -0.53 -23.91
CA ASP A 157 4.61 -0.79 -25.34
C ASP A 157 4.93 0.46 -26.14
N LYS A 158 4.54 1.63 -25.62
CA LYS A 158 4.82 2.92 -26.26
C LYS A 158 6.15 3.53 -25.82
N LYS A 159 6.76 3.06 -24.73
CA LYS A 159 7.91 3.71 -24.04
C LYS A 159 7.65 5.19 -23.78
N GLN A 160 6.38 5.54 -23.64
CA GLN A 160 5.90 6.90 -23.52
C GLN A 160 5.33 7.06 -22.13
N CYS A 161 5.62 8.20 -21.53
CA CYS A 161 5.07 8.56 -20.25
C CYS A 161 4.78 10.04 -20.25
N LYS A 162 3.49 10.35 -20.40
CA LYS A 162 3.01 11.72 -20.63
C LYS A 162 3.30 12.64 -19.44
N THR A 163 3.29 12.09 -18.23
CA THR A 163 3.42 12.81 -16.96
C THR A 163 4.62 12.32 -16.13
N CYS A 164 5.55 11.55 -16.70
CA CYS A 164 6.66 10.98 -15.91
C CYS A 164 7.56 12.05 -15.27
N LEU A 165 7.83 13.16 -15.94
CA LEU A 165 8.65 14.24 -15.36
C LEU A 165 7.99 14.86 -14.13
N GLU A 166 6.68 15.10 -14.20
CA GLU A 166 5.89 15.63 -13.08
C GLU A 166 5.83 14.62 -11.93
N ASN A 167 5.50 13.36 -12.23
CA ASN A 167 5.44 12.28 -11.24
C ASN A 167 6.82 11.98 -10.62
N ALA A 168 7.90 12.05 -11.40
CA ALA A 168 9.27 11.89 -10.92
C ALA A 168 9.69 13.05 -10.01
N GLY A 169 9.26 14.27 -10.34
CA GLY A 169 9.44 15.45 -9.49
C GLY A 169 8.73 15.31 -8.14
N ASP A 170 7.46 14.89 -8.14
CA ASP A 170 6.69 14.63 -6.92
C ASP A 170 7.31 13.50 -6.09
N LEU A 171 7.68 12.38 -6.73
CA LEU A 171 8.38 11.28 -6.09
C LEU A 171 9.69 11.74 -5.45
N PHE A 172 10.48 12.58 -6.15
CA PHE A 172 11.72 13.14 -5.62
C PHE A 172 11.47 13.99 -4.37
N GLU A 173 10.47 14.87 -4.41
CA GLU A 173 10.15 15.73 -3.26
C GLU A 173 9.70 14.91 -2.04
N LYS A 174 8.80 13.93 -2.25
CA LYS A 174 8.34 13.02 -1.19
C LYS A 174 9.48 12.16 -0.65
N TYR A 175 10.36 11.69 -1.52
CA TYR A 175 11.54 10.92 -1.14
C TYR A 175 12.55 11.73 -0.31
N GLU A 176 12.84 12.98 -0.67
CA GLU A 176 13.75 13.81 0.13
C GLU A 176 13.16 14.13 1.52
N LYS A 177 11.84 14.32 1.63
CA LYS A 177 11.15 14.41 2.93
C LYS A 177 11.32 13.13 3.74
N LEU A 178 11.10 11.98 3.12
CA LEU A 178 11.28 10.67 3.76
C LEU A 178 12.73 10.44 4.21
N LYS A 179 13.71 10.78 3.39
CA LYS A 179 15.15 10.62 3.70
C LYS A 179 15.57 11.40 4.94
N ASN A 180 15.01 12.59 5.16
CA ASN A 180 15.26 13.37 6.37
C ASN A 180 14.56 12.78 7.61
N ALA A 181 13.43 12.07 7.41
CA ALA A 181 12.71 11.38 8.47
C ALA A 181 13.36 10.05 8.89
N LEU A 182 13.99 9.35 7.94
CA LEU A 182 14.73 8.10 8.14
C LEU A 182 16.14 8.37 8.70
N ASP A 183 16.23 8.90 9.93
CA ASP A 183 17.51 8.99 10.65
C ASP A 183 18.06 7.56 10.91
N ILE A 184 19.34 7.35 10.58
CA ILE A 184 20.08 6.08 10.66
C ILE A 184 20.09 5.54 12.11
N ASN A 185 19.85 6.41 13.08
CA ASN A 185 19.78 6.09 14.51
C ASN A 185 18.42 5.53 14.98
N LYS A 186 17.37 5.51 14.15
CA LYS A 186 15.99 5.14 14.54
C LYS A 186 15.71 3.62 14.61
N GLY A 187 16.71 2.75 14.44
CA GLY A 187 16.61 1.32 14.70
C GLY A 187 16.16 0.45 13.50
N SER A 188 16.09 -0.87 13.71
CA SER A 188 15.98 -1.91 12.67
C SER A 188 14.71 -1.84 11.80
N SER A 189 13.56 -1.43 12.34
CA SER A 189 12.30 -1.29 11.61
C SER A 189 12.41 -0.26 10.47
N TYR A 190 13.15 0.83 10.70
CA TYR A 190 13.42 1.86 9.68
C TYR A 190 14.32 1.34 8.54
N TYR A 191 15.21 0.37 8.82
CA TYR A 191 16.03 -0.27 7.78
C TYR A 191 15.23 -1.14 6.81
N LYS A 192 14.05 -1.62 7.20
CA LYS A 192 13.18 -2.37 6.30
C LYS A 192 12.58 -1.46 5.22
N LEU A 193 12.17 -0.25 5.61
CA LEU A 193 11.73 0.81 4.69
C LEU A 193 12.85 1.33 3.78
N LEU A 194 14.11 1.25 4.22
CA LEU A 194 15.28 1.58 3.39
C LEU A 194 15.35 0.73 2.10
N SER A 195 14.77 -0.47 2.08
CA SER A 195 14.68 -1.32 0.89
C SER A 195 13.85 -0.67 -0.23
N ILE A 196 12.81 0.09 0.13
CA ILE A 196 11.98 0.84 -0.83
C ILE A 196 12.68 2.13 -1.26
N LYS A 197 13.48 2.75 -0.39
CA LYS A 197 14.43 3.78 -0.80
C LYS A 197 15.39 3.29 -1.89
N LEU A 198 15.90 2.06 -1.78
CA LEU A 198 16.75 1.44 -2.80
C LEU A 198 16.00 1.20 -4.11
N ILE A 199 14.73 0.80 -4.04
CA ILE A 199 13.84 0.64 -5.21
C ILE A 199 13.62 1.99 -5.90
N ILE A 200 13.22 3.03 -5.16
CA ILE A 200 13.02 4.39 -5.70
C ILE A 200 14.31 4.91 -6.35
N SER A 201 15.47 4.67 -5.73
CA SER A 201 16.77 5.10 -6.28
C SER A 201 17.17 4.38 -7.58
N HIS A 202 16.82 3.09 -7.72
CA HIS A 202 17.04 2.35 -8.96
C HIS A 202 16.13 2.86 -10.08
N TYR A 203 14.85 3.15 -9.78
CA TYR A 203 13.93 3.68 -10.79
C TYR A 203 14.28 5.10 -11.24
N TYR A 204 14.79 5.95 -10.35
CA TYR A 204 15.35 7.24 -10.74
C TYR A 204 16.50 7.08 -11.76
N PHE A 205 17.34 6.05 -11.59
CA PHE A 205 18.41 5.75 -12.52
C PHE A 205 17.86 5.30 -13.89
N ASP A 206 16.83 4.45 -13.91
CA ASP A 206 16.20 3.97 -15.15
C ASP A 206 15.44 5.08 -15.93
N LEU A 207 14.87 6.06 -15.22
CA LEU A 207 14.16 7.20 -15.83
C LEU A 207 15.08 8.14 -16.61
N ASN A 208 16.37 8.24 -16.26
CA ASN A 208 17.36 8.99 -17.05
C ASN A 208 17.56 8.40 -18.46
N TYR A 209 17.03 7.20 -18.73
CA TYR A 209 17.08 6.54 -20.03
C TYR A 209 15.74 6.55 -20.77
N ILE A 210 14.68 7.14 -20.19
CA ILE A 210 13.36 7.28 -20.84
C ILE A 210 13.28 8.66 -21.50
N THR A 211 13.05 8.69 -22.81
CA THR A 211 12.89 9.94 -23.57
C THR A 211 11.54 10.59 -23.24
N PRO A 212 11.51 11.84 -22.73
CA PRO A 212 10.26 12.59 -22.57
C PRO A 212 9.56 12.79 -23.91
N ILE A 213 8.23 12.82 -23.91
CA ILE A 213 7.45 13.24 -25.08
C ILE A 213 7.61 14.75 -25.19
N GLU A 214 8.31 15.23 -26.21
CA GLU A 214 8.27 16.64 -26.59
C GLU A 214 6.85 16.97 -27.06
N LEU A 215 6.21 17.96 -26.41
CA LEU A 215 4.89 18.50 -26.75
C LEU A 215 4.96 19.42 -27.98
#